data_AF-A0A5E4K4F0-F1
#
_entry.id   AF-A0A5E4K4F0-F1
#
_cell.length_a   1.000
_cell.length_b   1.000
_cell.length_c   1.000
_cell.angle_alpha   90.00
_cell.angle_beta   90.00
_cell.angle_gamma   90.00
#
_symmetry.space_group_name_H-M   'P 1'
#
loop_
_entity.id
_entity.type
_entity.pdbx_description
1 polymer ?
#
loop_
_entity_poly.entity_id
_entity_poly.type
_entity_poly.pdbx_seq_one_letter_code
_entity_poly.pdbx_strand_id
1 'polypeptide(L)' 'MVLQYKLKSETRWKKYPGKNKLKFSVSKYDFRLLNEAKTKILADKASYSKVMKRFRQIEFFKRR' A
#
# COMPACT_ATOMS: atom_id res chain seq x y z
N MET A 1 6.88 6.88 4.07
CA MET A 1 6.62 5.87 3.00
C MET A 1 5.31 6.21 2.30
N VAL A 2 5.07 5.71 1.08
CA VAL A 2 3.84 6.00 0.32
C VAL A 2 3.08 4.70 0.00
N LEU A 3 1.90 4.54 0.62
CA LEU A 3 0.99 3.45 0.32
C LEU A 3 0.11 3.80 -0.89
N GLN A 4 0.11 2.92 -1.87
CA GLN A 4 -0.73 3.05 -3.06
C GLN A 4 -1.68 1.87 -3.17
N TYR A 5 -2.79 2.11 -3.85
CA TYR A 5 -3.82 1.13 -4.12
C TYR A 5 -4.35 1.30 -5.54
N LYS A 6 -4.94 0.24 -6.08
CA LYS A 6 -5.72 0.28 -7.30
C LYS A 6 -6.74 -0.86 -7.29
N LEU A 7 -7.83 -0.71 -8.04
CA LEU A 7 -8.68 -1.86 -8.28
C LEU A 7 -7.91 -2.90 -9.08
N LYS A 8 -8.22 -4.18 -8.88
CA LYS A 8 -7.61 -5.27 -9.67
C LYS A 8 -7.85 -5.11 -11.18
N SER A 9 -8.98 -4.52 -11.55
CA SER A 9 -9.34 -4.17 -12.92
C SER A 9 -8.67 -2.89 -13.44
N GLU A 10 -8.09 -2.06 -12.56
CA GLU A 10 -7.44 -0.81 -12.94
C GLU A 10 -5.94 -1.00 -13.17
N THR A 11 -5.38 -0.24 -14.10
CA THR A 11 -3.94 -0.19 -14.36
C THR A 11 -3.24 0.84 -13.48
N ARG A 12 -3.86 2.03 -13.32
CA ARG A 12 -3.28 3.18 -12.64
C ARG A 12 -3.34 3.07 -11.11
N TRP A 13 -2.19 3.32 -10.47
CA TRP A 13 -2.08 3.39 -9.02
C TRP A 13 -2.52 4.76 -8.48
N LYS A 14 -3.22 4.75 -7.36
CA LYS A 14 -3.71 5.93 -6.63
C LYS A 14 -3.14 5.94 -5.22
N LYS A 15 -3.07 7.11 -4.57
CA LYS A 15 -2.64 7.22 -3.17
C LYS A 15 -3.72 6.63 -2.27
N TYR A 16 -3.34 5.75 -1.34
CA TYR A 16 -4.29 5.08 -0.47
C TYR A 16 -4.98 6.09 0.48
N PRO A 17 -6.32 6.20 0.47
CA PRO A 17 -7.04 7.19 1.26
C PRO A 17 -7.37 6.73 2.70
N GLY A 18 -7.03 5.49 3.06
CA GLY A 18 -7.47 4.85 4.30
C GLY A 18 -8.62 3.87 4.07
N LYS A 19 -8.74 2.87 4.94
CA LYS A 19 -9.66 1.72 4.77
C LYS A 19 -11.13 2.17 4.68
N ASN A 20 -11.50 3.12 5.51
CA ASN A 20 -12.89 3.61 5.62
C ASN A 20 -13.32 4.44 4.40
N LYS A 21 -12.38 4.90 3.57
CA LYS A 21 -12.65 5.70 2.37
C LYS A 21 -12.64 4.87 1.08
N LEU A 22 -12.54 3.55 1.18
CA LEU A 22 -12.61 2.66 0.02
C LEU A 22 -14.06 2.43 -0.38
N LYS A 23 -14.34 2.48 -1.69
CA LYS A 23 -15.67 2.21 -2.25
C LYS A 23 -16.06 0.73 -2.15
N PHE A 24 -15.09 -0.18 -2.21
CA PHE A 24 -15.30 -1.62 -2.14
C PHE A 24 -14.48 -2.25 -1.02
N SER A 25 -14.71 -3.54 -0.77
CA SER A 25 -13.87 -4.33 0.14
C SER A 25 -12.41 -4.32 -0.31
N VAL A 26 -11.49 -4.32 0.67
CA VAL A 26 -10.03 -4.37 0.46
C VAL A 26 -9.59 -5.55 -0.42
N SER A 27 -10.36 -6.64 -0.48
CA SER A 27 -10.05 -7.81 -1.32
C SER A 27 -10.15 -7.54 -2.82
N LYS A 28 -10.91 -6.51 -3.24
CA LYS A 28 -11.03 -6.07 -4.65
C LYS A 28 -9.88 -5.17 -5.11
N TYR A 29 -9.02 -4.74 -4.19
CA TYR A 29 -7.91 -3.86 -4.48
C TYR A 29 -6.58 -4.60 -4.38
N ASP A 30 -5.63 -4.14 -5.18
CA ASP A 30 -4.22 -4.43 -4.99
C ASP A 30 -3.56 -3.26 -4.28
N PHE A 31 -2.57 -3.56 -3.44
CA PHE A 31 -1.81 -2.58 -2.68
C PHE A 31 -0.33 -2.71 -3.01
N ARG A 32 0.40 -1.59 -2.93
CA ARG A 32 1.86 -1.58 -2.99
C ARG A 32 2.42 -0.48 -2.10
N LEU A 33 3.64 -0.68 -1.62
CA LEU A 33 4.33 0.29 -0.79
C LEU A 33 5.56 0.81 -1.50
N LEU A 34 5.74 2.13 -1.49
CA LEU A 34 6.91 2.82 -2.04
C LEU A 34 7.64 3.59 -0.94
N ASN A 35 8.90 3.94 -1.19
CA ASN A 35 9.63 4.92 -0.38
C ASN A 35 8.99 6.32 -0.48
N GLU A 36 9.41 7.25 0.38
CA GLU A 36 8.92 8.64 0.36
C GLU A 36 9.10 9.32 -1.00
N ALA A 37 10.24 9.09 -1.66
CA ALA A 37 10.54 9.65 -2.98
C ALA A 37 9.80 8.97 -4.16
N LYS A 38 9.05 7.88 -3.92
CA LYS A 38 8.37 7.07 -4.95
C LYS A 38 9.29 6.46 -6.02
N THR A 39 10.58 6.38 -5.76
CA THR A 39 11.59 5.82 -6.67
C THR A 39 11.81 4.31 -6.48
N LYS A 40 11.52 3.78 -5.29
CA LYS A 40 11.75 2.37 -4.94
C LYS A 40 10.49 1.72 -4.39
N ILE A 41 10.17 0.54 -4.89
CA ILE A 41 9.11 -0.31 -4.36
C ILE A 41 9.65 -1.06 -3.13
N LEU A 42 8.97 -0.91 -2.00
CA LEU A 42 9.29 -1.53 -0.71
C LEU A 42 8.46 -2.79 -0.43
N ALA A 43 7.28 -2.86 -1.06
CA ALA A 43 6.42 -4.03 -1.12
C ALA A 43 5.71 -4.03 -2.48
N ASP A 44 5.89 -5.09 -3.24
CA ASP A 44 5.22 -5.29 -4.52
C ASP A 44 3.71 -5.50 -4.36
N LYS A 45 3.02 -5.60 -5.51
CA LYS A 45 1.60 -5.84 -5.64
C LYS A 45 1.16 -7.00 -4.72
N ALA A 46 0.49 -6.66 -3.62
CA ALA A 46 0.08 -7.63 -2.60
C ALA A 46 -1.24 -7.24 -1.94
N SER A 47 -1.78 -8.15 -1.13
CA SER A 47 -2.96 -7.91 -0.31
C SER A 47 -2.71 -6.84 0.75
N TYR A 48 -3.79 -6.20 1.20
CA TYR A 48 -3.74 -5.18 2.25
C TYR A 48 -2.96 -5.64 3.49
N SER A 49 -3.22 -6.85 3.98
CA SER A 49 -2.57 -7.40 5.18
C SER A 49 -1.05 -7.53 5.02
N LYS A 50 -0.58 -8.05 3.87
CA LYS A 50 0.86 -8.18 3.57
C LYS A 50 1.53 -6.81 3.52
N VAL A 51 0.93 -5.84 2.82
CA VAL A 51 1.50 -4.50 2.69
C VAL A 51 1.53 -3.76 4.04
N MET A 52 0.47 -3.85 4.83
CA MET A 52 0.43 -3.24 6.17
C MET A 52 1.41 -3.91 7.14
N LYS A 53 1.63 -5.22 7.04
CA LYS A 53 2.69 -5.91 7.81
C LYS A 53 4.07 -5.34 7.47
N ARG A 54 4.39 -5.19 6.18
CA ARG A 54 5.66 -4.62 5.72
C ARG A 54 5.82 -3.15 6.13
N PHE A 55 4.76 -2.35 6.01
CA PHE A 55 4.73 -0.97 6.47
C PHE A 55 5.09 -0.86 7.96
N ARG A 56 4.40 -1.64 8.82
CA ARG A 56 4.67 -1.63 10.27
C ARG A 56 6.08 -2.07 10.63
N GLN A 57 6.62 -3.08 9.93
CA GLN A 57 8.02 -3.50 10.13
C GLN A 57 8.99 -2.35 9.83
N ILE A 58 8.83 -1.66 8.70
CA ILE A 58 9.72 -0.57 8.33
C ILE A 58 9.57 0.62 9.29
N GLU A 59 8.34 0.97 9.68
CA GLU A 59 8.12 2.01 10.69
C GLU A 59 8.74 1.66 12.03
N PHE A 60 8.67 0.40 12.45
CA PHE A 60 9.31 -0.06 13.68
C PHE A 60 10.84 0.16 13.63
N PHE A 61 11.50 -0.18 12.52
CA PHE A 61 12.94 0.04 12.36
C PHE A 61 13.31 1.53 12.23
N LYS A 62 12.43 2.40 11.75
CA LYS A 62 12.67 3.85 11.68
C LYS A 62 12.61 4.55 13.05
N ARG A 63 11.89 3.97 14.01
CA ARG A 63 11.67 4.55 15.35
C ARG A 63 12.68 4.07 16.39
N ARG A 64 13.63 3.24 15.98
CA ARG A 64 14.71 2.70 16.81
C ARG A 64 15.99 3.47 16.50
#